data_AF-A0A6B8T5S0-F1
#
_entry.id   AF-A0A6B8T5S0-F1
#
_cell.length_a   1.000
_cell.length_b   1.000
_cell.length_c   1.000
_cell.angle_alpha   90.00
_cell.angle_beta   90.00
_cell.angle_gamma   90.00
#
_symmetry.space_group_name_H-M   'P 1'
#
loop_
_entity.id
_entity.type
_entity.pdbx_description
1 polymer ?
#
loop_
_entity_poly.entity_id
_entity_poly.type
_entity_poly.pdbx_seq_one_letter_code
_entity_poly.pdbx_strand_id
1 'polypeptide(L)' 'MKTILYSYLNNDIIDSLLCYEYYNNANTLSAYEKYYYINLKKQKISTVYLVYDESSIIVDNYEEYKIDNTTGKFKKIEK' A
#
# COMPACT_ATOMS: atom_id res chain seq x y z
N MET A 1 4.29 -2.90 8.83
CA MET A 1 3.73 -1.76 9.61
C MET A 1 4.47 -1.48 10.93
N LYS A 2 4.97 -2.50 11.66
CA LYS A 2 5.84 -2.31 12.84
C LYS A 2 7.06 -1.40 12.59
N THR A 3 7.70 -1.49 11.43
CA THR A 3 8.89 -0.70 11.07
C THR A 3 8.65 0.81 11.05
N ILE A 4 7.46 1.25 10.60
CA ILE A 4 7.09 2.69 10.57
C ILE A 4 6.96 3.23 11.99
N LEU A 5 6.32 2.45 12.88
CA LEU A 5 6.15 2.82 14.27
C LEU A 5 7.51 2.93 14.97
N TYR A 6 8.45 2.02 14.69
CA TYR A 6 9.80 2.07 15.25
C TYR A 6 10.58 3.31 14.79
N SER A 7 10.60 3.65 13.50
CA SER A 7 11.29 4.86 13.03
C SER A 7 10.65 6.15 13.54
N TYR A 8 9.31 6.19 13.62
CA TYR A 8 8.60 7.30 14.26
C TYR A 8 8.96 7.45 15.75
N LEU A 9 9.06 6.34 16.48
CA LEU A 9 9.45 6.32 17.90
C LEU A 9 10.94 6.65 18.12
N ASN A 10 11.79 6.37 17.14
CA ASN A 10 13.24 6.59 17.20
C ASN A 10 13.69 7.96 16.66
N ASN A 11 12.77 8.87 16.33
CA ASN A 11 13.07 10.18 15.73
C ASN A 11 13.82 10.13 14.39
N ASP A 12 13.79 9.00 13.68
CA ASP A 12 14.31 8.90 12.32
C ASP A 12 13.32 9.58 11.36
N ILE A 13 13.80 10.59 10.61
CA ILE A 13 12.98 11.33 9.65
C ILE A 13 12.76 10.44 8.41
N ILE A 14 11.68 9.64 8.44
CA ILE A 14 11.18 8.96 7.25
C ILE A 14 10.12 9.84 6.59
N ASP A 15 10.42 10.30 5.37
CA ASP A 15 9.48 11.11 4.58
C ASP A 15 8.37 10.26 3.95
N SER A 16 8.73 9.06 3.48
CA SER A 16 7.80 8.13 2.87
C SER A 16 8.33 6.69 2.90
N LEU A 17 7.42 5.73 2.77
CA LEU A 17 7.72 4.32 2.64
C LEU A 17 7.05 3.73 1.40
N LEU A 18 7.75 2.83 0.70
CA LEU A 18 7.18 1.97 -0.33
C LEU A 18 7.16 0.52 0.18
N CYS A 19 5.99 -0.08 0.21
CA CYS A 19 5.80 -1.50 0.53
C CYS A 19 5.15 -2.20 -0.67
N TYR A 20 5.35 -3.51 -0.78
CA TYR A 20 4.57 -4.33 -1.70
C TYR A 20 4.18 -5.65 -1.07
N GLU A 21 3.05 -6.19 -1.50
CA GLU A 21 2.59 -7.55 -1.22
C GLU A 21 2.61 -8.31 -2.55
N TYR A 22 3.18 -9.51 -2.54
CA TYR A 22 3.17 -10.41 -3.69
C TYR A 22 2.43 -11.69 -3.30
N TYR A 23 1.54 -12.13 -4.18
CA TYR A 23 0.84 -13.38 -4.07
C TYR A 23 0.93 -14.14 -5.39
N ASN A 24 1.16 -15.44 -5.29
CA ASN A 24 1.14 -16.35 -6.42
C ASN A 24 0.47 -17.66 -5.99
N ASN A 25 -0.51 -18.09 -6.77
CA ASN A 25 -1.12 -19.40 -6.62
C ASN A 25 -1.11 -20.14 -7.96
N ALA A 26 -0.21 -21.11 -8.05
CA ALA A 26 -0.03 -21.95 -9.23
C ALA A 26 -1.28 -22.79 -9.57
N ASN A 27 -2.14 -23.10 -8.60
CA ASN A 27 -3.35 -23.90 -8.85
C ASN A 27 -4.46 -23.09 -9.53
N THR A 28 -4.49 -21.78 -9.30
CA THR A 28 -5.48 -20.86 -9.90
C THR A 28 -4.88 -20.03 -11.02
N LEU A 29 -3.61 -20.26 -11.38
CA LEU A 29 -2.84 -19.53 -12.39
C LEU A 29 -2.94 -18.00 -12.21
N SER A 30 -3.09 -17.57 -10.97
CA SER A 30 -3.29 -16.17 -10.62
C SER A 30 -2.15 -15.68 -9.75
N ALA A 31 -1.60 -14.53 -10.12
CA ALA A 31 -0.67 -13.79 -9.30
C ALA A 31 -1.13 -12.34 -9.19
N TYR A 32 -0.78 -11.69 -8.09
CA TYR A 32 -0.99 -10.27 -7.94
C TYR A 32 0.13 -9.61 -7.16
N GLU A 33 0.32 -8.33 -7.46
CA GLU A 33 1.14 -7.42 -6.69
C GLU A 33 0.30 -6.27 -6.18
N LYS A 34 0.44 -5.94 -4.90
CA LYS A 34 -0.17 -4.75 -4.33
C LYS A 34 0.90 -3.83 -3.78
N TYR A 35 1.06 -2.66 -4.39
CA TYR A 35 2.00 -1.64 -3.95
C TYR A 35 1.30 -0.65 -3.02
N TYR A 36 2.03 -0.20 -2.00
CA TYR A 36 1.59 0.81 -1.04
C TYR A 36 2.67 1.87 -0.93
N TYR A 37 2.33 3.09 -1.35
CA TYR A 37 3.16 4.26 -1.11
C TYR A 37 2.56 5.06 0.06
N ILE A 38 3.29 5.11 1.17
CA ILE A 38 2.89 5.79 2.41
C ILE A 38 3.68 7.09 2.50
N ASN A 39 3.01 8.21 2.31
CA ASN A 39 3.58 9.54 2.51
C ASN A 39 3.23 10.04 3.92
N LEU A 40 4.21 10.00 4.83
CA LEU A 40 4.00 10.35 6.24
C LEU A 40 3.80 11.86 6.43
N LYS A 41 4.50 12.70 5.64
CA LYS A 41 4.32 14.16 5.63
C LYS A 41 2.89 14.57 5.26
N LYS A 42 2.32 13.93 4.23
CA LYS A 42 0.96 14.20 3.73
C LYS A 42 -0.11 13.37 4.44
N GLN A 43 0.28 12.43 5.30
CA GLN A 43 -0.62 11.47 5.95
C GLN A 43 -1.52 10.75 4.95
N LYS A 44 -0.93 10.32 3.83
CA LYS A 44 -1.64 9.68 2.71
C LYS A 44 -1.02 8.33 2.38
N ILE A 45 -1.86 7.40 1.96
CA ILE A 45 -1.47 6.12 1.39
C ILE A 45 -2.06 6.05 -0.01
N SER A 46 -1.22 5.81 -1.00
CA SER A 46 -1.63 5.48 -2.37
C SER A 46 -1.38 4.01 -2.61
N THR A 47 -2.34 3.30 -3.21
CA THR A 47 -2.20 1.88 -3.52
C THR A 47 -2.44 1.61 -4.99
N VAL A 48 -1.66 0.70 -5.55
CA VAL A 48 -1.85 0.17 -6.91
C VAL A 48 -1.93 -1.34 -6.82
N TYR A 49 -2.96 -1.91 -7.42
CA TYR A 49 -3.14 -3.35 -7.53
C TYR A 49 -2.89 -3.80 -8.96
N LEU A 50 -1.96 -4.73 -9.14
CA LEU A 50 -1.61 -5.36 -10.41
C LEU A 50 -2.02 -6.82 -10.35
N VAL A 51 -2.88 -7.24 -11.29
CA VAL A 51 -3.29 -8.63 -11.43
C VAL A 51 -2.66 -9.20 -12.68
N TYR A 52 -2.06 -10.38 -12.52
CA TYR A 52 -1.45 -11.14 -13.59
C TYR A 52 -2.32 -12.38 -13.86
N ASP A 53 -2.83 -12.46 -15.07
CA ASP A 53 -3.47 -13.65 -15.63
C ASP A 53 -2.59 -14.19 -16.78
N GLU A 54 -2.76 -15.43 -17.21
CA GLU A 54 -1.96 -16.10 -18.25
C GLU A 54 -1.83 -15.28 -19.54
N SER A 55 -2.81 -14.42 -19.82
CA SER A 55 -2.96 -13.69 -21.07
C SER A 55 -2.80 -12.16 -20.96
N SER A 56 -2.75 -11.57 -19.75
CA SER A 56 -2.67 -10.12 -19.61
C SER A 56 -2.18 -9.63 -18.24
N ILE A 57 -1.62 -8.41 -18.23
CA ILE A 57 -1.39 -7.61 -17.02
C ILE A 57 -2.53 -6.59 -16.93
N ILE A 58 -3.35 -6.68 -15.91
CA ILE A 58 -4.42 -5.72 -15.64
C ILE A 58 -3.98 -4.84 -14.47
N VAL A 59 -3.81 -3.54 -14.72
CA VAL A 59 -3.76 -2.55 -13.64
C VAL A 59 -5.18 -2.43 -13.12
N ASP A 60 -5.47 -3.13 -12.04
CA ASP A 60 -6.84 -3.37 -11.62
C ASP A 60 -7.40 -2.11 -10.95
N ASN A 61 -6.70 -1.54 -9.95
CA ASN A 61 -7.23 -0.40 -9.19
C ASN A 61 -6.15 0.50 -8.56
N TYR A 62 -6.30 1.83 -8.74
CA TYR A 62 -5.60 2.86 -7.96
C TYR A 62 -6.53 3.40 -6.88
N GLU A 63 -6.11 3.34 -5.62
CA GLU A 63 -6.89 3.86 -4.49
C GLU A 63 -6.03 4.79 -3.64
N GLU A 64 -6.67 5.80 -3.04
CA GLU A 64 -6.03 6.68 -2.06
C GLU A 64 -6.73 6.58 -0.72
N TYR A 65 -5.95 6.72 0.35
CA TYR A 65 -6.43 6.75 1.73
C TYR A 65 -5.78 7.89 2.49
N LYS A 66 -6.54 8.47 3.42
CA LYS A 66 -6.04 9.39 4.44
C LYS A 66 -5.82 8.66 5.76
N ILE A 67 -4.71 8.93 6.41
CA ILE A 67 -4.40 8.43 7.76
C ILE A 67 -5.11 9.32 8.79
N ASP A 68 -5.91 8.72 9.66
CA ASP A 68 -6.55 9.37 10.79
C ASP A 68 -5.66 9.21 12.03
N ASN A 69 -4.92 10.26 12.40
CA ASN A 69 -3.96 10.19 13.51
C ASN A 69 -4.62 10.00 14.89
N THR A 70 -5.91 10.31 15.02
CA THR A 70 -6.61 10.18 16.30
C THR A 70 -6.99 8.73 16.56
N THR A 71 -7.37 8.00 15.51
CA THR A 71 -7.87 6.63 15.61
C THR A 71 -6.89 5.57 15.10
N GLY A 72 -5.84 5.99 14.39
CA GLY A 72 -4.89 5.10 13.69
C GLY A 72 -5.50 4.39 12.48
N LYS A 73 -6.71 4.77 12.05
CA LYS A 73 -7.44 4.11 10.95
C LYS A 73 -7.16 4.79 9.61
N PHE A 74 -7.34 4.04 8.52
CA PHE A 74 -7.26 4.56 7.15
C PHE A 74 -8.67 4.79 6.59
N LYS A 75 -8.89 5.95 5.98
CA LYS A 75 -10.16 6.31 5.33
C LYS A 75 -9.93 6.44 3.83
N LYS A 76 -10.66 5.65 3.03
CA LYS A 76 -10.59 5.73 1.57
C LYS A 76 -11.06 7.11 1.10
N ILE A 77 -10.33 7.69 0.16
CA ILE A 77 -10.69 8.93 -0.51
C ILE A 77 -11.45 8.53 -1.77
N GLU A 78 -12.77 8.73 -1.76
CA GLU A 78 -13.59 8.58 -2.96
C GLU A 78 -13.34 9.79 -3.88
N LYS A 79 -13.21 9.53 -5.18
CA LYS A 79 -13.01 10.56 -6.21
C LYS A 79 -14.34 11.10 -6.71
#